data_AF-A0A6M3XUC5-F1
#
_entry.id   AF-A0A6M3XUC5-F1
#
_cell.length_a   1.000
_cell.length_b   1.000
_cell.length_c   1.000
_cell.angle_alpha   90.00
_cell.angle_beta   90.00
_cell.angle_gamma   90.00
#
_symmetry.space_group_name_H-M   'P 1'
#
loop_
_entity.id
_entity.type
_entity.pdbx_description
1 polymer ?
#
loop_
_entity_poly.entity_id
_entity_poly.type
_entity_poly.pdbx_seq_one_letter_code
_entity_poly.pdbx_strand_id
1 'polypeptide(L)'
;MYQLLLSVQKPDINDHKATPEYDNIVDIWAGLATENKDIRQIAQGCMLLPLNKGLKYVVAALSPMKDLTYTYAILTEDIQWHEGTNVFALT
;
A
#
# COMPACT_ATOMS: atom_id res chain seq x y z
N MET A 1 -8.89 16.85 4.23
CA MET A 1 -7.56 16.26 4.51
C MET A 1 -7.38 15.10 3.54
N TYR A 2 -6.39 15.15 2.65
CA TYR A 2 -6.19 14.09 1.65
C TYR A 2 -5.44 12.91 2.26
N GLN A 3 -6.03 11.73 2.19
CA GLN A 3 -5.37 10.48 2.58
C GLN A 3 -5.47 9.47 1.45
N LEU A 4 -4.48 8.61 1.34
CA LEU A 4 -4.49 7.50 0.39
C LEU A 4 -4.73 6.22 1.18
N LEU A 5 -5.87 5.58 0.95
CA LEU A 5 -6.08 4.20 1.37
C LEU A 5 -5.42 3.30 0.34
N LEU A 6 -4.49 2.45 0.77
CA LEU A 6 -3.77 1.52 -0.07
C LEU A 6 -4.06 0.11 0.42
N SER A 7 -4.40 -0.79 -0.49
CA SER A 7 -4.73 -2.17 -0.16
C SER A 7 -4.10 -3.14 -1.15
N VAL A 8 -3.47 -4.18 -0.60
CA VAL A 8 -3.01 -5.35 -1.34
C VAL A 8 -3.89 -6.52 -0.95
N GLN A 9 -4.40 -7.24 -1.94
CA GLN A 9 -5.21 -8.42 -1.68
C GLN A 9 -4.33 -9.54 -1.15
N LYS A 10 -4.82 -10.23 -0.11
CA LYS A 10 -4.16 -11.44 0.37
C LYS A 10 -4.27 -12.51 -0.71
N PRO A 11 -3.15 -13.11 -1.16
CA PRO A 11 -3.17 -14.15 -2.17
C PRO A 11 -3.81 -15.44 -1.64
N ASP A 12 -4.19 -16.32 -2.56
CA ASP A 12 -4.62 -17.69 -2.22
C ASP A 12 -3.48 -18.42 -1.51
N ILE A 13 -3.79 -19.23 -0.49
CA ILE A 13 -2.80 -20.00 0.27
C ILE A 13 -2.00 -20.99 -0.59
N ASN A 14 -2.54 -21.37 -1.75
CA ASN A 14 -1.87 -22.25 -2.71
C ASN A 14 -0.95 -21.48 -3.67
N ASP A 15 -0.96 -20.15 -3.65
CA ASP A 15 0.00 -19.33 -4.40
C ASP A 15 1.30 -19.17 -3.59
N HIS A 16 2.17 -20.17 -3.75
CA HIS A 16 3.46 -20.25 -3.08
C HIS A 16 4.44 -19.12 -3.46
N LYS A 17 4.16 -18.34 -4.51
CA LYS A 17 5.00 -17.21 -4.91
C LYS A 17 4.48 -15.90 -4.36
N ALA A 18 3.17 -15.67 -4.44
CA ALA A 18 2.56 -14.44 -3.95
C ALA A 18 2.52 -14.35 -2.41
N THR A 19 2.43 -15.50 -1.71
CA THR A 19 2.31 -15.52 -0.24
C THR A 19 3.52 -14.87 0.47
N PRO A 20 4.78 -15.24 0.18
CA PRO A 20 5.94 -14.58 0.78
C PRO A 20 6.04 -13.08 0.46
N GLU A 21 5.64 -12.67 -0.75
CA GLU A 21 5.64 -11.27 -1.16
C GLU A 21 4.61 -10.45 -0.38
N TYR A 22 3.41 -11.01 -0.18
CA TYR A 22 2.37 -10.41 0.64
C TYR A 22 2.83 -10.24 2.10
N ASP A 23 3.40 -11.29 2.70
CA ASP A 23 3.88 -11.25 4.08
C ASP A 23 4.98 -10.18 4.25
N ASN A 24 5.93 -10.12 3.31
CA ASN A 24 6.97 -9.09 3.31
C ASN A 24 6.39 -7.66 3.22
N ILE A 25 5.36 -7.43 2.39
CA ILE A 25 4.68 -6.12 2.31
C ILE A 25 4.03 -5.77 3.65
N VAL A 26 3.30 -6.71 4.26
CA VAL A 26 2.63 -6.50 5.54
C VAL A 26 3.63 -6.12 6.62
N ASP A 27 4.79 -6.79 6.67
CA ASP A 27 5.84 -6.50 7.65
C ASP A 27 6.45 -5.11 7.45
N ILE A 28 6.78 -4.74 6.20
CA ILE A 28 7.29 -3.39 5.86
C ILE A 28 6.27 -2.33 6.27
N TRP A 29 4.99 -2.56 6.00
CA TRP A 29 3.90 -1.65 6.33
C TRP A 29 3.70 -1.47 7.83
N ALA A 30 3.80 -2.55 8.60
CA ALA A 30 3.77 -2.48 10.05
C ALA A 30 4.96 -1.65 10.60
N GLY A 31 6.15 -1.81 10.00
CA GLY A 31 7.32 -0.97 10.30
C GLY A 31 7.06 0.52 10.04
N LEU A 32 6.55 0.86 8.85
CA LEU A 32 6.22 2.23 8.47
C LEU A 32 5.19 2.88 9.42
N ALA A 33 4.16 2.14 9.81
CA ALA A 33 3.15 2.61 10.77
C ALA A 33 3.71 2.82 12.18
N THR A 34 4.70 2.01 12.57
CA THR A 34 5.39 2.15 13.87
C THR A 34 6.30 3.37 13.89
N GLU A 35 7.03 3.63 12.80
CA GLU A 35 7.96 4.75 12.67
C GLU A 35 7.24 6.10 12.47
N ASN A 36 6.01 6.09 11.97
CA ASN A 36 5.26 7.30 11.67
C ASN A 36 3.79 7.21 12.12
N LYS A 37 3.46 7.98 13.17
CA LYS A 37 2.11 8.07 13.76
C LYS A 37 1.02 8.58 12.81
N ASP A 38 1.40 9.21 11.70
CA ASP A 38 0.45 9.68 10.68
C ASP A 38 0.07 8.59 9.68
N ILE A 39 0.87 7.52 9.59
CA ILE A 39 0.53 6.32 8.83
C ILE A 39 -0.29 5.43 9.75
N ARG A 40 -1.41 4.91 9.24
CA ARG A 40 -2.25 4.00 10.01
C ARG A 40 -2.43 2.71 9.25
N GLN A 41 -2.13 1.59 9.89
CA GLN A 41 -2.57 0.30 9.39
C GLN A 41 -4.03 0.11 9.80
N ILE A 42 -4.91 -0.08 8.82
CA ILE A 42 -6.36 -0.24 9.03
C ILE A 42 -6.70 -1.72 9.17
N ALA A 43 -6.04 -2.56 8.38
CA ALA A 43 -6.11 -4.01 8.44
C ALA A 43 -4.80 -4.62 7.92
N GLN A 44 -4.67 -5.94 8.01
CA GLN A 44 -3.57 -6.63 7.34
C GLN A 44 -3.65 -6.38 5.82
N GLY A 45 -2.56 -5.95 5.20
CA GLY A 45 -2.57 -5.58 3.78
C GLY A 45 -3.45 -4.36 3.46
N CYS A 46 -3.78 -3.51 4.46
CA CYS A 46 -4.46 -2.24 4.23
C CYS A 46 -3.89 -1.09 5.08
N MET A 47 -3.53 0.01 4.42
CA MET A 47 -2.80 1.14 4.99
C MET A 47 -3.44 2.46 4.59
N LEU A 48 -3.41 3.43 5.50
CA LEU A 48 -3.80 4.81 5.27
C LEU A 48 -2.57 5.72 5.33
N LEU A 49 -2.30 6.41 4.23
CA LEU A 49 -1.13 7.25 4.02
C LEU A 49 -1.53 8.74 4.00
N PRO A 50 -0.78 9.62 4.68
CA PRO A 50 -1.03 11.05 4.66
C PRO A 50 -0.46 11.68 3.38
N LEU A 51 -1.30 11.94 2.37
CA LEU A 51 -0.86 12.58 1.11
C LEU A 51 -0.32 14.00 1.35
N ASN A 52 -0.85 14.70 2.34
CA ASN A 52 -0.42 16.03 2.73
C ASN A 52 0.96 16.08 3.42
N LYS A 53 1.54 14.94 3.82
CA LYS A 53 2.87 14.86 4.49
C LYS A 53 3.98 14.34 3.58
N GLY A 54 3.70 14.22 2.28
CA GLY A 54 4.68 14.01 1.22
C GLY A 54 4.66 12.63 0.60
N LEU A 55 4.93 12.60 -0.71
CA LEU A 55 4.94 11.40 -1.56
C LEU A 55 5.95 10.32 -1.12
N LYS A 56 6.93 10.67 -0.28
CA LYS A 56 7.95 9.71 0.20
C LYS A 56 7.36 8.49 0.90
N TYR A 57 6.27 8.65 1.67
CA TYR A 57 5.62 7.53 2.35
C TYR A 57 4.84 6.66 1.39
N VAL A 58 4.25 7.27 0.35
CA VAL A 58 3.59 6.55 -0.75
C VAL A 58 4.62 5.72 -1.52
N VAL A 59 5.76 6.30 -1.87
CA VAL A 59 6.86 5.60 -2.55
C VAL A 59 7.39 4.45 -1.69
N ALA A 60 7.61 4.68 -0.39
CA ALA A 60 8.06 3.63 0.53
C ALA A 60 7.05 2.48 0.65
N ALA A 61 5.75 2.79 0.70
CA ALA A 61 4.69 1.79 0.78
C ALA A 61 4.51 0.99 -0.53
N LEU A 62 4.72 1.61 -1.69
CA LEU A 62 4.56 1.00 -3.02
C LEU A 62 5.81 0.26 -3.51
N SER A 63 7.00 0.67 -3.08
CA SER A 63 8.28 0.05 -3.47
C SER A 63 8.34 -1.48 -3.32
N PRO A 64 7.81 -2.10 -2.25
CA PRO A 64 7.82 -3.56 -2.12
C PRO A 64 6.80 -4.29 -3.00
N MET A 65 5.89 -3.59 -3.70
CA MET A 65 4.80 -4.19 -4.46
C MET A 65 5.14 -4.48 -5.93
N LYS A 66 6.38 -4.82 -6.25
CA LYS A 66 6.82 -4.92 -7.66
C LYS A 66 5.97 -5.88 -8.50
N ASP A 67 5.50 -6.97 -7.90
CA ASP A 67 4.84 -8.07 -8.60
C ASP A 67 3.40 -8.33 -8.12
N LEU A 68 2.84 -7.43 -7.28
CA LEU A 68 1.50 -7.58 -6.72
C LEU A 68 0.53 -6.51 -7.20
N THR A 69 -0.69 -6.94 -7.52
CA THR A 69 -1.79 -6.03 -7.84
C THR A 69 -2.29 -5.36 -6.56
N TYR A 70 -2.48 -4.04 -6.61
CA TYR A 70 -2.98 -3.27 -5.48
C TYR A 70 -4.10 -2.33 -5.91
N THR A 71 -4.98 -2.02 -4.97
CA THR A 71 -6.03 -1.02 -5.14
C THR A 71 -5.71 0.16 -4.23
N TYR A 72 -6.03 1.36 -4.68
CA TYR A 72 -5.94 2.54 -3.83
C TYR A 72 -7.16 3.43 -3.96
N ALA A 73 -7.48 4.15 -2.89
CA ALA A 73 -8.50 5.17 -2.89
C ALA A 73 -7.95 6.48 -2.34
N ILE A 74 -8.26 7.57 -3.00
CA ILE A 74 -7.96 8.91 -2.49
C ILE A 74 -9.18 9.34 -1.67
N LEU A 75 -8.98 9.46 -0.36
CA LEU A 75 -9.99 9.92 0.56
C LEU A 75 -10.00 11.45 0.56
N THR A 76 -11.07 12.01 0.02
CA THR A 76 -11.41 13.44 0.05
C THR A 76 -12.73 13.62 0.81
N GLU A 77 -13.49 14.70 0.56
CA GLU A 77 -14.89 14.78 0.98
C GLU A 77 -15.75 13.72 0.26
N ASP A 78 -15.34 13.34 -0.96
CA ASP A 78 -15.83 12.18 -1.71
C ASP A 78 -14.77 11.08 -1.79
N ILE A 79 -15.19 9.80 -1.77
CA ILE A 79 -14.28 8.65 -1.91
C ILE A 79 -14.13 8.32 -3.40
N GLN A 80 -12.90 8.38 -3.90
CA GLN A 80 -12.56 7.97 -5.27
C GLN A 80 -11.71 6.70 -5.26
N TRP A 81 -12.20 5.64 -5.91
CA TRP A 81 -11.52 4.36 -6.05
C TRP A 81 -10.72 4.31 -7.35
N HIS A 82 -9.50 3.80 -7.28
CA HIS A 82 -8.62 3.64 -8.43
C HIS A 82 -7.94 2.27 -8.39
N GLU A 83 -7.85 1.65 -9.57
CA GLU A 83 -7.06 0.44 -9.77
C GLU A 83 -5.69 0.85 -10.33
N GLY A 84 -4.63 0.37 -9.68
CA GLY A 84 -3.26 0.62 -10.09
C GLY A 84 -2.58 -0.67 -10.51
N THR A 85 -1.79 -0.59 -11.57
CA THR A 85 -0.78 -1.62 -11.88
C THR A 85 0.57 -0.90 -11.91
N ASN A 86 1.59 -1.46 -11.26
CA ASN A 86 2.93 -0.87 -11.29
C ASN A 86 3.47 -0.87 -12.72
N VAL A 87 3.58 0.31 -13.34
CA VAL A 87 4.25 0.50 -14.63
C VAL A 87 5.62 1.10 -14.35
N PHE A 88 6.62 0.26 -14.10
CA PHE A 88 8.01 0.70 -14.20
C PHE A 88 8.40 0.72 -15.68
N ALA A 89 8.26 1.88 -16.32
CA ALA A 89 9.05 2.16 -17.51
C ALA A 89 10.51 2.29 -17.08
N LEU A 90 11.33 1.30 -17.42
CA LEU A 90 12.78 1.37 -17.30
C LEU A 90 13.29 2.51 -18.20
N THR A 91 13.85 3.56 -17.60
CA THR A 91 14.86 4.43 -18.21
C THR A 91 15.89 4.80 -17.17
#